data_AF-A0A0G1TWD5-F1
#
_entry.id   AF-A0A0G1TWD5-F1
#
_cell.length_a   1.000
_cell.length_b   1.000
_cell.length_c   1.000
_cell.angle_alpha   90.00
_cell.angle_beta   90.00
_cell.angle_gamma   90.00
#
_symmetry.space_group_name_H-M   'P 1'
#
loop_
_entity.id
_entity.type
_entity.pdbx_description
1 polymer ?
#
loop_
_entity_poly.entity_id
_entity_poly.type
_entity_poly.pdbx_seq_one_letter_code
_entity_poly.pdbx_strand_id
1 'polypeptide(L)'
;MLIYEGTTTINIKERFKIKDKTSILANANISPQLLTINYQRSNQKREDDDGEIKSESDPQDLSDYQQNKEGRPIVFGQQTFLNFKLLAPRVTIVIGKNSTMTGQVVGRKVRVKNKVVLSKRTDFAKESDISKIVQDQDGNRFISNEIIILFKDGSSFADALAVANSVQGNITGFVPFPVIYKIEAKTTSAIELKSLIDLIKTSDNPLILEVVPNLIGEITQ
;
A
#
# COMPACT_ATOMS: atom_id res chain seq x y z
N MET A 1 -6.50 0.91 -13.12
CA MET A 1 -6.42 0.27 -11.80
C MET A 1 -6.79 -1.19 -12.00
N LEU A 2 -5.83 -2.10 -11.91
CA LEU A 2 -6.11 -3.54 -11.88
C LEU A 2 -6.35 -3.92 -10.42
N ILE A 3 -7.55 -4.40 -10.10
CA ILE A 3 -7.89 -4.97 -8.80
C ILE A 3 -8.02 -6.46 -9.02
N TYR A 4 -7.22 -7.25 -8.32
CA TYR A 4 -7.36 -8.70 -8.28
C TYR A 4 -8.07 -9.06 -6.98
N GLU A 5 -9.25 -9.66 -7.09
CA GLU A 5 -10.06 -10.15 -5.98
C GLU A 5 -10.16 -11.68 -6.09
N GLY A 6 -9.65 -12.42 -5.10
CA GLY A 6 -9.84 -13.88 -4.98
C GLY A 6 -8.59 -14.77 -5.12
N THR A 7 -8.80 -16.08 -4.91
CA THR A 7 -7.80 -17.15 -5.08
C THR A 7 -7.34 -17.23 -6.53
N THR A 8 -6.20 -16.62 -6.83
CA THR A 8 -5.68 -16.54 -8.19
C THR A 8 -4.32 -17.22 -8.26
N THR A 9 -4.24 -18.37 -8.92
CA THR A 9 -2.96 -18.88 -9.41
C THR A 9 -2.57 -18.05 -10.62
N ILE A 10 -1.59 -17.15 -10.46
CA ILE A 10 -1.04 -16.41 -11.58
C ILE A 10 0.03 -17.30 -12.23
N ASN A 11 -0.38 -18.07 -13.23
CA ASN A 11 0.55 -18.82 -14.07
C ASN A 11 1.19 -17.86 -15.07
N ILE A 12 2.38 -17.38 -14.73
CA ILE A 12 3.09 -16.37 -15.48
C ILE A 12 3.95 -17.08 -16.51
N LYS A 13 3.43 -17.20 -17.72
CA LYS A 13 4.18 -17.79 -18.83
C LYS A 13 5.41 -16.97 -19.23
N GLU A 14 5.47 -15.68 -18.87
CA GLU A 14 6.56 -14.76 -19.25
C GLU A 14 6.64 -13.47 -18.41
N ARG A 15 5.48 -12.87 -18.03
CA ARG A 15 5.36 -11.46 -17.59
C ARG A 15 4.46 -11.23 -16.36
N PHE A 16 4.93 -10.46 -15.37
CA PHE A 16 4.06 -9.77 -14.39
C PHE A 16 4.37 -8.27 -14.38
N LYS A 17 3.46 -7.44 -14.87
CA LYS A 17 3.61 -5.98 -14.87
C LYS A 17 2.49 -5.34 -14.06
N ILE A 18 2.82 -4.94 -12.85
CA ILE A 18 1.98 -4.10 -11.99
C ILE A 18 2.40 -2.65 -12.27
N LYS A 19 1.63 -1.94 -13.10
CA LYS A 19 1.87 -0.52 -13.41
C LYS A 19 1.50 0.37 -12.21
N ASP A 20 1.94 1.63 -12.23
CA ASP A 20 1.57 2.66 -11.25
C ASP A 20 0.06 2.63 -10.94
N LYS A 21 -0.30 2.78 -9.66
CA LYS A 21 -1.70 2.71 -9.16
C LYS A 21 -2.37 1.33 -9.29
N THR A 22 -1.65 0.26 -8.97
CA THR A 22 -2.23 -1.09 -8.84
C THR A 22 -2.37 -1.45 -7.35
N SER A 23 -3.50 -2.09 -7.02
CA SER A 23 -3.80 -2.61 -5.68
C SER A 23 -4.06 -4.10 -5.78
N ILE A 24 -3.27 -4.91 -5.08
CA ILE A 24 -3.55 -6.34 -4.88
C ILE A 24 -3.98 -6.49 -3.44
N LEU A 25 -5.18 -7.00 -3.18
CA LEU A 25 -5.75 -7.15 -1.84
C LEU A 25 -6.05 -8.62 -1.56
N ALA A 26 -5.28 -9.23 -0.67
CA ALA A 26 -5.62 -10.53 -0.11
C ALA A 26 -6.76 -10.38 0.91
N ASN A 27 -7.88 -11.05 0.69
CA ASN A 27 -8.99 -11.09 1.63
C ASN A 27 -8.63 -11.90 2.89
N ALA A 28 -9.31 -11.67 4.01
CA ALA A 28 -8.91 -12.07 5.37
C ALA A 28 -8.89 -13.59 5.68
N ASN A 29 -9.11 -14.48 4.70
CA ASN A 29 -9.33 -15.91 4.97
C ASN A 29 -8.63 -16.83 3.98
N ILE A 30 -7.36 -16.57 3.73
CA ILE A 30 -6.64 -17.17 2.61
C ILE A 30 -5.39 -17.91 3.13
N SER A 31 -5.50 -19.25 3.15
CA SER A 31 -4.40 -20.22 3.32
C SER A 31 -3.09 -19.76 2.65
N PRO A 32 -1.91 -20.00 3.26
CA PRO A 32 -0.59 -19.62 2.73
C PRO A 32 -0.23 -20.19 1.33
N GLN A 33 -1.08 -21.00 0.72
CA GLN A 33 -0.90 -21.62 -0.60
C GLN A 33 -1.53 -20.81 -1.76
N LEU A 34 -2.25 -19.72 -1.47
CA LEU A 34 -3.26 -19.16 -2.39
C LEU A 34 -2.79 -17.99 -3.29
N LEU A 35 -1.51 -17.60 -3.24
CA LEU A 35 -0.85 -16.91 -4.35
C LEU A 35 0.42 -17.68 -4.73
N THR A 36 0.28 -18.53 -5.75
CA THR A 36 1.42 -19.23 -6.36
C THR A 36 1.73 -18.55 -7.68
N ILE A 37 2.93 -17.97 -7.81
CA ILE A 37 3.44 -17.42 -9.08
C ILE A 37 4.33 -18.49 -9.72
N ASN A 38 3.84 -19.12 -10.79
CA ASN A 38 4.60 -20.08 -11.57
C ASN A 38 5.19 -19.39 -12.79
N TYR A 39 6.52 -19.22 -12.85
CA TYR A 39 7.19 -18.75 -14.06
C TYR A 39 7.44 -19.92 -15.02
N GLN A 40 6.75 -19.97 -16.16
CA GLN A 40 7.07 -20.91 -17.24
C GLN A 40 8.11 -20.28 -18.17
N ARG A 41 9.12 -21.03 -18.63
CA ARG A 41 10.07 -20.53 -19.63
C ARG A 41 9.42 -20.61 -21.01
N SER A 42 9.38 -19.50 -21.74
CA SER A 42 9.10 -19.51 -23.18
C SER A 42 10.34 -19.13 -23.98
N ASN A 43 10.45 -19.67 -25.20
CA ASN A 43 11.55 -19.43 -26.13
C ASN A 43 11.32 -18.22 -27.06
N GLN A 44 10.41 -17.29 -26.73
CA GLN A 44 10.10 -16.15 -27.60
C GLN A 44 11.05 -14.96 -27.43
N LYS A 45 11.21 -14.20 -28.53
CA LYS A 45 12.14 -13.05 -28.67
C LYS A 45 11.86 -12.00 -27.60
N ARG A 46 12.95 -11.50 -26.99
CA ARG A 46 13.00 -10.52 -25.89
C ARG A 46 12.28 -9.22 -26.27
N GLU A 47 11.19 -8.88 -25.57
CA GLU A 47 10.46 -7.59 -25.71
C GLU A 47 10.76 -6.58 -24.58
N ASP A 48 10.92 -5.32 -25.00
CA ASP A 48 10.80 -3.96 -24.42
C ASP A 48 10.91 -3.65 -22.91
N ASP A 49 10.57 -4.55 -21.98
CA ASP A 49 10.60 -4.25 -20.53
C ASP A 49 12.00 -4.49 -19.90
N ASP A 50 12.96 -4.96 -20.69
CA ASP A 50 14.37 -5.12 -20.31
C ASP A 50 14.98 -3.82 -19.82
N GLY A 51 14.57 -2.66 -20.34
CA GLY A 51 15.11 -1.36 -19.96
C GLY A 51 14.87 -1.02 -18.48
N GLU A 52 13.66 -1.25 -17.97
CA GLU A 52 13.28 -0.91 -16.60
C GLU A 52 13.80 -1.93 -15.59
N ILE A 53 13.75 -3.22 -15.92
CA ILE A 53 14.42 -4.25 -15.10
C ILE A 53 15.93 -3.98 -15.08
N LYS A 54 16.55 -3.61 -16.20
CA LYS A 54 17.97 -3.24 -16.23
C LYS A 54 18.27 -1.96 -15.44
N SER A 55 17.37 -0.98 -15.45
CA SER A 55 17.58 0.28 -14.71
C SER A 55 17.37 0.13 -13.21
N GLU A 56 16.48 -0.76 -12.78
CA GLU A 56 16.13 -0.95 -11.37
C GLU A 56 16.85 -2.14 -10.72
N SER A 57 17.37 -3.07 -11.53
CA SER A 57 18.21 -4.19 -11.09
C SER A 57 19.68 -3.79 -11.05
N ASP A 58 20.38 -4.43 -10.14
CA ASP A 58 21.82 -4.34 -10.04
C ASP A 58 22.47 -5.14 -11.18
N PRO A 59 23.55 -4.65 -11.80
CA PRO A 59 24.31 -5.40 -12.80
C PRO A 59 24.60 -6.85 -12.41
N GLN A 60 24.84 -7.11 -11.12
CA GLN A 60 25.09 -8.46 -10.63
C GLN A 60 23.86 -9.37 -10.74
N ASP A 61 22.67 -8.88 -10.38
CA ASP A 61 21.45 -9.69 -10.45
C ASP A 61 21.06 -10.02 -11.90
N LEU A 62 21.32 -9.08 -12.82
CA LEU A 62 21.12 -9.28 -14.25
C LEU A 62 22.09 -10.33 -14.81
N SER A 63 23.36 -10.27 -14.38
CA SER A 63 24.39 -11.26 -14.74
C SER A 63 24.01 -12.65 -14.22
N ASP A 64 23.60 -12.76 -12.96
CA ASP A 64 23.22 -14.04 -12.34
C ASP A 64 21.97 -14.66 -12.98
N TYR A 65 21.02 -13.83 -13.42
CA TYR A 65 19.90 -14.26 -14.25
C TYR A 65 20.35 -14.77 -15.63
N GLN A 66 21.21 -14.01 -16.33
CA GLN A 66 21.72 -14.42 -17.65
C GLN A 66 22.52 -15.73 -17.60
N GLN A 67 23.18 -15.99 -16.48
CA GLN A 67 23.92 -17.23 -16.21
C GLN A 67 23.05 -18.37 -15.65
N ASN A 68 21.73 -18.19 -15.57
CA ASN A 68 20.77 -19.16 -15.01
C ASN A 68 21.04 -19.60 -13.57
N LYS A 69 21.84 -18.83 -12.82
CA LYS A 69 22.07 -19.08 -11.39
C LYS A 69 20.81 -18.76 -10.59
N GLU A 70 20.09 -17.73 -11.05
CA GLU A 70 18.94 -17.15 -10.35
C GLU A 70 17.74 -16.96 -11.27
N GLY A 71 16.57 -16.76 -10.66
CA GLY A 71 15.36 -16.42 -11.39
C GLY A 71 15.30 -14.93 -11.75
N ARG A 72 14.47 -14.60 -12.74
CA ARG A 72 14.29 -13.23 -13.23
C ARG A 72 13.87 -12.29 -12.08
N PRO A 73 14.49 -11.10 -11.93
CA PRO A 73 14.07 -10.14 -10.93
C PRO A 73 12.60 -9.75 -11.07
N ILE A 74 11.91 -9.55 -9.94
CA ILE A 74 10.55 -9.05 -9.86
C ILE A 74 10.60 -7.58 -9.45
N VAL A 75 10.04 -6.69 -10.25
CA VAL A 75 9.99 -5.25 -9.97
C VAL A 75 8.54 -4.82 -9.79
N PHE A 76 8.22 -4.33 -8.60
CA PHE A 76 7.00 -3.57 -8.35
C PHE A 76 7.29 -2.09 -8.61
N GLY A 77 6.45 -1.47 -9.43
CA GLY A 77 6.58 -0.06 -9.82
C GLY A 77 6.47 0.93 -8.64
N GLN A 78 6.37 2.21 -8.97
CA GLN A 78 6.28 3.27 -7.97
C GLN A 78 4.81 3.55 -7.60
N GLN A 79 4.57 4.14 -6.43
CA GLN A 79 3.22 4.53 -5.99
C GLN A 79 2.24 3.34 -6.02
N THR A 80 2.69 2.17 -5.57
CA THR A 80 1.88 0.94 -5.56
C THR A 80 1.36 0.62 -4.17
N PHE A 81 0.19 -0.02 -4.09
CA PHE A 81 -0.30 -0.66 -2.87
C PHE A 81 -0.29 -2.16 -3.07
N LEU A 82 0.48 -2.87 -2.25
CA LEU A 82 0.72 -4.30 -2.39
C LEU A 82 0.20 -4.99 -1.12
N ASN A 83 -0.76 -5.90 -1.22
CA ASN A 83 -1.22 -6.72 -0.11
C ASN A 83 -1.30 -8.19 -0.56
N PHE A 84 -0.19 -8.91 -0.43
CA PHE A 84 -0.10 -10.33 -0.79
C PHE A 84 1.02 -11.06 -0.04
N LYS A 85 1.03 -12.39 -0.17
CA LYS A 85 2.17 -13.23 0.18
C LYS A 85 2.89 -13.65 -1.10
N LEU A 86 4.17 -13.32 -1.24
CA LEU A 86 5.03 -13.70 -2.36
C LEU A 86 6.17 -14.57 -1.87
N LEU A 87 6.24 -15.79 -2.40
CA LEU A 87 7.33 -16.73 -2.15
C LEU A 87 8.12 -16.95 -3.45
N ALA A 88 9.28 -16.30 -3.56
CA ALA A 88 10.17 -16.38 -4.71
C ALA A 88 11.65 -16.47 -4.25
N PRO A 89 12.07 -17.56 -3.60
CA PRO A 89 13.35 -17.65 -2.90
C PRO A 89 14.60 -17.56 -3.79
N ARG A 90 14.44 -17.64 -5.11
CA ARG A 90 15.52 -17.58 -6.09
C ARG A 90 15.59 -16.27 -6.87
N VAL A 91 14.76 -15.28 -6.53
CA VAL A 91 14.69 -14.01 -7.28
C VAL A 91 15.02 -12.82 -6.39
N THR A 92 15.56 -11.77 -7.01
CA THR A 92 15.61 -10.43 -6.42
C THR A 92 14.27 -9.75 -6.62
N ILE A 93 13.74 -9.16 -5.55
CA ILE A 93 12.46 -8.46 -5.54
C ILE A 93 12.74 -6.99 -5.27
N VAL A 94 12.21 -6.09 -6.10
CA VAL A 94 12.38 -4.63 -5.96
C VAL A 94 11.00 -4.00 -5.73
N ILE A 95 10.85 -3.26 -4.63
CA ILE A 95 9.65 -2.47 -4.34
C ILE A 95 9.96 -0.99 -4.62
N GLY A 96 9.25 -0.42 -5.59
CA GLY A 96 9.44 0.96 -6.04
C GLY A 96 9.04 2.02 -5.02
N LYS A 97 9.47 3.27 -5.28
CA LYS A 97 9.32 4.42 -4.37
C LYS A 97 7.86 4.72 -4.04
N ASN A 98 7.62 5.31 -2.87
CA ASN A 98 6.28 5.75 -2.41
C ASN A 98 5.23 4.63 -2.44
N SER A 99 5.66 3.37 -2.27
CA SER A 99 4.76 2.23 -2.27
C SER A 99 4.42 1.80 -0.85
N THR A 100 3.26 1.21 -0.65
CA THR A 100 2.87 0.58 0.62
C THR A 100 2.74 -0.92 0.39
N MET A 101 3.42 -1.72 1.21
CA MET A 101 3.32 -3.17 1.16
C MET A 101 2.85 -3.73 2.51
N THR A 102 1.85 -4.60 2.44
CA THR A 102 1.32 -5.41 3.52
C THR A 102 1.40 -6.88 3.10
N GLY A 103 1.58 -7.79 4.06
CA GLY A 103 1.75 -9.22 3.80
C GLY A 103 3.19 -9.71 3.93
N GLN A 104 3.56 -10.74 3.17
CA GLN A 104 4.84 -11.44 3.34
C GLN A 104 5.57 -11.54 2.01
N VAL A 105 6.83 -11.12 1.96
CA VAL A 105 7.69 -11.30 0.78
C VAL A 105 8.92 -12.09 1.19
N VAL A 106 9.14 -13.22 0.52
CA VAL A 106 10.31 -14.06 0.66
C VAL A 106 11.00 -14.12 -0.69
N GLY A 107 12.13 -13.44 -0.79
CA GLY A 107 13.00 -13.44 -1.97
C GLY A 107 14.40 -13.89 -1.61
N ARG A 108 15.26 -14.10 -2.62
CA ARG A 108 16.71 -14.21 -2.38
C ARG A 108 17.24 -12.89 -1.80
N LYS A 109 16.78 -11.79 -2.40
CA LYS A 109 17.07 -10.41 -1.99
C LYS A 109 15.82 -9.58 -2.15
N VAL A 110 15.51 -8.74 -1.16
CA VAL A 110 14.41 -7.78 -1.23
C VAL A 110 15.01 -6.38 -1.14
N ARG A 111 14.83 -5.57 -2.20
CA ARG A 111 15.24 -4.17 -2.25
C ARG A 111 14.02 -3.28 -2.12
N VAL A 112 14.10 -2.33 -1.21
CA VAL A 112 13.01 -1.43 -0.87
C VAL A 112 13.49 -0.01 -1.14
N LYS A 113 12.83 0.70 -2.06
CA LYS A 113 13.21 2.06 -2.44
C LYS A 113 12.66 3.08 -1.41
N ASN A 114 13.04 4.35 -1.56
CA ASN A 114 12.71 5.40 -0.60
C ASN A 114 11.19 5.56 -0.39
N LYS A 115 10.81 5.89 0.85
CA LYS A 115 9.42 6.17 1.27
C LYS A 115 8.48 4.98 1.07
N VAL A 116 8.96 3.77 1.28
CA VAL A 116 8.12 2.56 1.29
C VAL A 116 7.71 2.23 2.71
N VAL A 117 6.44 1.87 2.89
CA VAL A 117 5.89 1.39 4.17
C VAL A 117 5.78 -0.14 4.09
N LEU A 118 6.41 -0.85 5.02
CA LEU A 118 6.31 -2.31 5.15
C LEU A 118 5.64 -2.65 6.47
N SER A 119 4.55 -3.41 6.47
CA SER A 119 3.96 -3.94 7.70
C SER A 119 3.97 -5.46 7.74
N LYS A 120 4.45 -6.00 8.86
CA LYS A 120 4.33 -7.42 9.25
C LYS A 120 2.93 -7.78 9.76
N ARG A 121 2.13 -6.78 10.11
CA ARG A 121 0.78 -6.92 10.66
C ARG A 121 -0.24 -6.43 9.62
N THR A 122 -1.48 -6.88 9.75
CA THR A 122 -2.57 -6.41 8.90
C THR A 122 -2.94 -4.96 9.20
N ASP A 123 -2.56 -4.46 10.38
CA ASP A 123 -2.51 -3.03 10.69
C ASP A 123 -1.20 -2.39 10.19
N PHE A 124 -1.29 -1.17 9.70
CA PHE A 124 -0.14 -0.33 9.41
C PHE A 124 -0.50 1.13 9.67
N ALA A 125 0.48 1.95 10.03
CA ALA A 125 0.33 3.39 10.05
C ALA A 125 1.69 4.02 9.80
N LYS A 126 1.78 4.93 8.82
CA LYS A 126 2.89 5.88 8.71
C LYS A 126 2.90 6.73 9.98
N GLU A 127 4.07 7.02 10.52
CA GLU A 127 4.20 7.95 11.65
C GLU A 127 3.62 9.33 11.30
N SER A 128 2.95 9.93 12.28
CA SER A 128 2.35 11.26 12.14
C SER A 128 3.42 12.35 12.17
N ASP A 129 3.21 13.42 11.40
CA ASP A 129 4.11 14.56 11.36
C ASP A 129 3.84 15.50 12.55
N ILE A 130 4.67 15.40 13.59
CA ILE A 130 4.54 16.21 14.82
C ILE A 130 4.70 17.72 14.58
N SER A 131 5.25 18.15 13.44
CA SER A 131 5.34 19.57 13.10
C SER A 131 3.98 20.16 12.70
N LYS A 132 2.97 19.31 12.46
CA LYS A 132 1.62 19.69 12.05
C LYS A 132 0.60 19.65 13.18
N ILE A 133 1.04 19.60 14.43
CA ILE A 133 0.14 19.62 15.57
C ILE A 133 -0.53 21.00 15.66
N VAL A 134 -1.85 21.00 15.71
CA VAL A 134 -2.69 22.18 15.96
C VAL A 134 -3.59 21.92 17.15
N GLN A 135 -4.16 22.99 17.70
CA GLN A 135 -5.09 22.95 18.83
C GLN A 135 -6.40 23.65 18.43
N ASP A 136 -7.54 23.07 18.80
CA ASP A 136 -8.85 23.73 18.62
C ASP A 136 -9.20 24.65 19.80
N GLN A 137 -10.39 25.25 19.74
CA GLN A 137 -10.91 26.16 20.77
C GLN A 137 -11.23 25.45 22.09
N ASP A 138 -11.50 24.14 22.05
CA ASP A 138 -11.80 23.30 23.22
C ASP A 138 -10.51 22.76 23.86
N GLY A 139 -9.36 23.07 23.28
CA GLY A 139 -8.05 22.68 23.77
C GLY A 139 -7.56 21.32 23.25
N ASN A 140 -8.30 20.64 22.37
CA ASN A 140 -7.89 19.35 21.82
C ASN A 140 -6.74 19.53 20.83
N ARG A 141 -5.74 18.65 20.93
CA ARG A 141 -4.57 18.64 20.04
C ARG A 141 -4.70 17.53 19.00
N PHE A 142 -4.43 17.85 17.75
CA PHE A 142 -4.48 16.88 16.65
C PHE A 142 -3.55 17.27 15.51
N ILE A 143 -3.30 16.32 14.60
CA ILE A 143 -2.48 16.54 13.41
C ILE A 143 -3.35 17.22 12.33
N SER A 144 -2.95 18.41 11.88
CA SER A 144 -3.75 19.25 10.98
C SER A 144 -4.00 18.68 9.60
N ASN A 145 -3.40 17.53 9.27
CA ASN A 145 -3.50 16.89 7.97
C ASN A 145 -3.87 15.40 8.02
N GLU A 146 -4.33 14.89 9.16
CA GLU A 146 -4.71 13.49 9.30
C GLU A 146 -6.17 13.32 9.74
N ILE A 147 -6.91 12.54 8.96
CA ILE A 147 -8.30 12.17 9.20
C ILE A 147 -8.33 10.69 9.58
N ILE A 148 -9.06 10.36 10.65
CA ILE A 148 -9.34 8.99 11.07
C ILE A 148 -10.79 8.68 10.70
N ILE A 149 -10.99 7.55 10.03
CA ILE A 149 -12.31 7.09 9.61
C ILE A 149 -12.54 5.69 10.15
N LEU A 150 -13.61 5.52 10.90
CA LEU A 150 -14.13 4.24 11.31
C LEU A 150 -15.23 3.81 10.33
N PHE A 151 -15.05 2.62 9.75
CA PHE A 151 -16.01 2.01 8.85
C PHE A 151 -16.77 0.88 9.55
N LYS A 152 -17.94 0.52 8.99
CA LYS A 152 -18.67 -0.70 9.34
C LYS A 152 -17.84 -1.94 8.98
N ASP A 153 -18.03 -3.00 9.76
CA ASP A 153 -17.48 -4.32 9.45
C ASP A 153 -17.88 -4.75 8.02
N GLY A 154 -16.91 -5.30 7.29
CA GLY A 154 -17.09 -5.71 5.88
C GLY A 154 -16.82 -4.60 4.85
N SER A 155 -16.56 -3.36 5.28
CA SER A 155 -16.11 -2.30 4.36
C SER A 155 -14.77 -2.65 3.72
N SER A 156 -14.64 -2.37 2.43
CA SER A 156 -13.47 -2.70 1.63
C SER A 156 -12.45 -1.56 1.60
N PHE A 157 -11.23 -1.88 1.18
CA PHE A 157 -10.22 -0.84 0.89
C PHE A 157 -10.68 0.11 -0.24
N ALA A 158 -11.49 -0.37 -1.20
CA ALA A 158 -11.99 0.47 -2.28
C ALA A 158 -12.93 1.56 -1.74
N ASP A 159 -13.72 1.25 -0.71
CA ASP A 159 -14.58 2.22 -0.02
C ASP A 159 -13.74 3.29 0.67
N ALA A 160 -12.72 2.90 1.42
CA ALA A 160 -11.77 3.82 2.04
C ALA A 160 -11.02 4.68 1.00
N LEU A 161 -10.63 4.09 -0.13
CA LEU A 161 -9.95 4.80 -1.21
C LEU A 161 -10.87 5.83 -1.88
N ALA A 162 -12.15 5.51 -2.07
CA ALA A 162 -13.13 6.45 -2.59
C ALA A 162 -13.26 7.69 -1.68
N VAL A 163 -13.32 7.46 -0.36
CA VAL A 163 -13.34 8.55 0.62
C VAL A 163 -12.04 9.36 0.59
N ALA A 164 -10.88 8.71 0.57
CA ALA A 164 -9.58 9.40 0.46
C ALA A 164 -9.50 10.27 -0.80
N ASN A 165 -9.96 9.76 -1.95
CA ASN A 165 -9.98 10.51 -3.20
C ASN A 165 -10.89 11.75 -3.13
N SER A 166 -12.03 11.67 -2.42
CA SER A 166 -12.97 12.81 -2.27
C SER A 166 -12.33 14.02 -1.57
N VAL A 167 -11.34 13.79 -0.71
CA VAL A 167 -10.59 14.82 0.01
C VAL A 167 -9.17 15.02 -0.54
N GLN A 168 -8.89 14.47 -1.74
CA GLN A 168 -7.56 14.48 -2.37
C GLN A 168 -6.44 13.98 -1.43
N GLY A 169 -6.78 13.05 -0.53
CA GLY A 169 -5.90 12.48 0.47
C GLY A 169 -5.28 11.16 0.04
N ASN A 170 -4.37 10.66 0.88
CA ASN A 170 -3.73 9.36 0.71
C ASN A 170 -3.98 8.51 1.95
N ILE A 171 -4.32 7.24 1.79
CA ILE A 171 -4.39 6.30 2.93
C ILE A 171 -2.97 6.08 3.45
N THR A 172 -2.73 6.44 4.70
CA THR A 172 -1.44 6.31 5.38
C THR A 172 -1.50 5.38 6.58
N GLY A 173 -2.67 4.88 6.94
CA GLY A 173 -2.82 3.83 7.93
C GLY A 173 -4.11 3.04 7.79
N PHE A 174 -4.11 1.86 8.37
CA PHE A 174 -5.21 0.92 8.41
C PHE A 174 -5.10 0.10 9.71
N VAL A 175 -6.22 -0.07 10.40
CA VAL A 175 -6.42 -1.06 11.45
C VAL A 175 -7.58 -1.95 10.96
N PRO A 176 -7.41 -3.27 10.92
CA PRO A 176 -8.44 -4.17 10.37
C PRO A 176 -9.56 -4.49 11.34
N PHE A 177 -9.32 -4.35 12.65
CA PHE A 177 -10.33 -4.61 13.68
C PHE A 177 -10.11 -3.67 14.89
N PRO A 178 -10.96 -2.65 15.08
CA PRO A 178 -12.06 -2.23 14.17
C PRO A 178 -11.53 -1.71 12.82
N VAL A 179 -12.37 -1.65 11.79
CA VAL A 179 -12.00 -1.20 10.43
C VAL A 179 -11.75 0.31 10.42
N ILE A 180 -10.53 0.72 10.73
CA ILE A 180 -10.12 2.13 10.79
C ILE A 180 -9.14 2.43 9.67
N TYR A 181 -9.34 3.54 8.97
CA TYR A 181 -8.37 4.08 8.04
C TYR A 181 -7.86 5.44 8.51
N LYS A 182 -6.56 5.66 8.34
CA LYS A 182 -5.92 6.97 8.49
C LYS A 182 -5.64 7.54 7.10
N ILE A 183 -6.13 8.75 6.85
CA ILE A 183 -5.99 9.47 5.59
C ILE A 183 -5.19 10.75 5.82
N GLU A 184 -4.11 10.90 5.08
CA GLU A 184 -3.32 12.13 5.02
C GLU A 184 -3.84 13.04 3.91
N ALA A 185 -4.41 14.19 4.28
CA ALA A 185 -4.92 15.20 3.36
C ALA A 185 -3.89 16.34 3.13
N LYS A 186 -4.15 17.20 2.15
CA LYS A 186 -3.33 18.38 1.85
C LYS A 186 -3.82 19.61 2.60
N THR A 187 -3.87 19.53 3.92
CA THR A 187 -4.29 20.62 4.81
C THR A 187 -3.14 21.05 5.71
N THR A 188 -3.21 22.30 6.17
CA THR A 188 -2.20 22.95 7.02
C THR A 188 -2.80 23.56 8.28
N SER A 189 -4.14 23.69 8.35
CA SER A 189 -4.84 24.28 9.49
C SER A 189 -6.00 23.42 10.00
N ALA A 190 -6.42 23.68 11.23
CA ALA A 190 -7.60 23.05 11.85
C ALA A 190 -8.89 23.31 11.06
N ILE A 191 -9.04 24.51 10.49
CA ILE A 191 -10.24 24.91 9.74
C ILE A 191 -10.35 24.13 8.42
N GLU A 192 -9.23 24.00 7.69
CA GLU A 192 -9.17 23.22 6.46
C GLU A 192 -9.49 21.74 6.73
N LEU A 193 -8.88 21.16 7.77
CA LEU A 193 -9.13 19.76 8.13
C LEU A 193 -10.60 19.54 8.51
N LYS A 194 -11.17 20.43 9.33
CA LYS A 194 -12.59 20.39 9.71
C LYS A 194 -13.50 20.42 8.49
N SER A 195 -13.19 21.28 7.51
CA SER A 195 -13.97 21.37 6.27
C SER A 195 -13.97 20.05 5.48
N LEU A 196 -12.83 19.33 5.44
CA LEU A 196 -12.75 18.01 4.80
C LEU A 196 -13.48 16.93 5.60
N ILE A 197 -13.42 16.97 6.93
CA ILE A 197 -14.16 16.05 7.80
C ILE A 197 -15.68 16.25 7.60
N ASP A 198 -16.14 17.50 7.57
CA ASP A 198 -17.54 17.84 7.37
C ASP A 198 -18.01 17.43 5.96
N LEU A 199 -17.16 17.58 4.93
CA LEU A 199 -17.42 17.05 3.59
C LEU A 199 -17.63 15.53 3.59
N ILE A 200 -16.81 14.76 4.31
CA ILE A 200 -16.97 13.31 4.39
C ILE A 200 -18.24 12.95 5.16
N LYS A 201 -18.51 13.62 6.29
CA LYS A 201 -19.71 13.38 7.11
C LYS A 201 -21.00 13.65 6.34
N THR A 202 -21.01 14.66 5.48
CA THR A 202 -22.18 15.06 4.65
C THR A 202 -22.32 14.25 3.36
N SER A 203 -21.41 13.29 3.09
CA SER A 203 -21.51 12.42 1.91
C SER A 203 -22.61 11.35 2.00
N ASP A 204 -23.27 11.22 3.15
CA ASP A 204 -24.27 10.18 3.45
C ASP A 204 -23.81 8.74 3.14
N ASN A 205 -22.50 8.50 3.17
CA ASN A 205 -21.96 7.16 2.93
C ASN A 205 -22.35 6.22 4.10
N PRO A 206 -23.23 5.22 3.88
CA PRO A 206 -23.77 4.40 4.96
C PRO A 206 -22.74 3.44 5.57
N LEU A 207 -21.56 3.31 4.97
CA LEU A 207 -20.46 2.48 5.47
C LEU A 207 -19.62 3.19 6.52
N ILE A 208 -19.66 4.52 6.58
CA ILE A 208 -18.90 5.31 7.54
C ILE A 208 -19.67 5.35 8.87
N LEU A 209 -19.02 4.95 9.95
CA LEU A 209 -19.56 5.08 11.31
C LEU A 209 -19.11 6.39 11.95
N GLU A 210 -17.85 6.76 11.75
CA GLU A 210 -17.28 7.94 12.38
C GLU A 210 -16.12 8.52 11.55
N VAL A 211 -15.98 9.86 11.62
CA VAL A 211 -14.89 10.63 10.99
C VAL A 211 -14.42 11.67 11.98
N VAL A 212 -13.15 11.59 12.37
CA VAL A 212 -12.56 12.47 13.39
C VAL A 212 -11.15 12.90 12.98
N PRO A 213 -10.63 14.01 13.51
CA PRO A 213 -9.21 14.32 13.36
C PRO A 213 -8.35 13.28 14.11
N ASN A 214 -7.10 13.11 13.72
CA ASN A 214 -6.17 12.28 14.49
C ASN A 214 -5.72 12.99 15.77
N LEU A 215 -6.46 12.75 16.86
CA LEU A 215 -6.20 13.31 18.19
C LEU A 215 -4.88 12.79 18.77
N ILE A 216 -4.21 13.67 19.51
CA ILE A 216 -2.98 13.35 20.23
C ILE A 216 -3.31 13.39 21.71
N GLY A 217 -3.10 12.27 22.40
CA GLY A 217 -3.30 12.19 23.84
C GLY A 217 -2.38 13.14 24.62
N GLU A 218 -2.69 13.37 25.89
CA GLU A 218 -1.81 14.13 26.77
C GLU A 218 -0.43 13.48 26.81
N ILE A 219 0.61 14.23 26.44
CA ILE A 219 1.99 13.86 26.74
C ILE A 219 2.15 14.15 28.23
N THR A 220 1.93 13.15 29.08
CA THR A 220 2.36 13.24 30.48
C THR A 220 3.88 13.43 30.45
N GLN A 221 4.33 14.63 30.79
CA GLN A 221 5.75 14.95 30.96
C GLN A 221 6.27 14.36 32.27
#